data_AF-A0A3B0THK6-F1
#
_entry.id   AF-A0A3B0THK6-F1
#
_cell.length_a   1.000
_cell.length_b   1.000
_cell.length_c   1.000
_cell.angle_alpha   90.00
_cell.angle_beta   90.00
_cell.angle_gamma   90.00
#
_symmetry.space_group_name_H-M   'P 1'
#
loop_
_entity.id
_entity.type
_entity.pdbx_description
1 polymer ?
#
loop_
_entity_poly.entity_id
_entity_poly.type
_entity_poly.pdbx_seq_one_letter_code
_entity_poly.pdbx_strand_id
1 'polypeptide(L)'
;MSGRTAFLKPFNTIAMRLLLALAALAATTLFVGMIAWYWLDRTNIKLEQLHQQTLAEVARSLELAKRSSNLATSAPFLFNQKSSYLVKTEGNRLLQLFDQAQGMWGKVNAQKLGATELYQIEQKISANLDTMKLAISQLVKLADDLSQTRDETRAIIAQLVQIERLASANMNISHAQEADMTGWRWLQSTSNLLAVAAKAESYLSLGEYRRRFVLLLEKERAAGGAIATKSQFLQLERIANGNQGLFATRRKFLADNLKAHNALFRIRAGANGLNDLIGELVNAAQIQIGERRKETQNYIAYAQISIFLVVMASVSLALISALYVSGYVTKNINLIASAMSRLASGDHSSQLPRKTLRRKARQDDEIGELLDAFRIFRANALRLARSNRQLHQKTALFASIFDNINVGIAITCPDGKLVEWNPHFPKVLKLEHVTGEPALPKKGERIACIVLRSPFSLPQAMVGPTDKKISYGELSSEFGQVVEVRADTLPDGGTVWMFSDSTERKRIEERLARFQRLESLGQLT
;
A
#
# COMPACT_ATOMS: atom_id res chain seq x y z
N MET A 1 -17.92 54.88 -9.73
CA MET A 1 -17.72 54.32 -8.38
C MET A 1 -18.58 53.08 -8.22
N SER A 2 -18.11 52.13 -7.41
CA SER A 2 -18.64 50.79 -7.11
C SER A 2 -18.21 49.68 -8.06
N GLY A 3 -16.98 49.22 -7.85
CA GLY A 3 -16.61 47.84 -8.15
C GLY A 3 -17.03 46.92 -7.00
N ARG A 4 -17.20 45.63 -7.31
CA ARG A 4 -17.00 44.53 -6.35
C ARG A 4 -16.90 43.17 -7.06
N THR A 5 -15.70 42.60 -7.00
CA THR A 5 -15.39 41.17 -6.86
C THR A 5 -15.88 40.19 -7.94
N ALA A 6 -15.10 40.06 -9.01
CA ALA A 6 -15.18 38.94 -9.96
C ALA A 6 -14.14 37.82 -9.70
N PHE A 7 -13.39 37.85 -8.59
CA PHE A 7 -12.17 37.03 -8.44
C PHE A 7 -12.30 35.77 -7.55
N LEU A 8 -13.51 35.30 -7.23
CA LEU A 8 -13.69 34.09 -6.39
C LEU A 8 -14.75 33.10 -6.95
N LYS A 9 -14.80 32.89 -8.27
CA LYS A 9 -15.68 31.88 -8.89
C LYS A 9 -15.15 30.43 -9.04
N PRO A 10 -13.86 30.07 -8.88
CA PRO A 10 -13.41 28.73 -9.30
C PRO A 10 -13.79 27.57 -8.34
N PHE A 11 -14.29 27.85 -7.13
CA PHE A 11 -14.53 26.81 -6.12
C PHE A 11 -15.96 26.22 -6.10
N ASN A 12 -16.88 26.73 -6.92
CA ASN A 12 -18.29 26.33 -6.86
C ASN A 12 -18.78 25.47 -8.03
N THR A 13 -17.92 25.18 -9.00
CA THR A 13 -18.22 24.32 -10.15
C THR A 13 -18.31 22.84 -9.75
N ILE A 14 -19.22 22.10 -10.36
CA ILE A 14 -19.38 20.65 -10.24
C ILE A 14 -18.12 19.95 -10.72
N ALA A 15 -17.50 20.44 -11.79
CA ALA A 15 -16.24 19.89 -12.28
C ALA A 15 -15.12 20.00 -11.23
N MET A 16 -14.99 21.14 -10.56
CA MET A 16 -13.97 21.31 -9.51
C MET A 16 -14.27 20.46 -8.28
N ARG A 17 -15.55 20.33 -7.87
CA ARG A 17 -15.93 19.44 -6.76
C ARG A 17 -15.63 17.98 -7.07
N LEU A 18 -15.85 17.54 -8.31
CA LEU A 18 -15.51 16.19 -8.76
C LEU A 18 -14.01 15.97 -8.83
N LEU A 19 -13.26 16.95 -9.36
CA LEU A 19 -11.81 16.88 -9.43
C LEU A 19 -11.19 16.87 -8.02
N LEU A 20 -11.71 17.67 -7.09
CA LEU A 20 -11.32 17.62 -5.67
C LEU A 20 -11.63 16.28 -5.02
N ALA A 21 -12.77 15.66 -5.32
CA ALA A 21 -13.10 14.32 -4.80
C ALA A 21 -12.15 13.24 -5.36
N LEU A 22 -11.83 13.28 -6.66
CA LEU A 22 -10.87 12.38 -7.29
C LEU A 22 -9.44 12.61 -6.77
N ALA A 23 -9.02 13.87 -6.61
CA ALA A 23 -7.73 14.22 -6.05
C ALA A 23 -7.61 13.78 -4.58
N ALA A 24 -8.67 13.92 -3.79
CA ALA A 24 -8.71 13.42 -2.42
C ALA A 24 -8.59 11.89 -2.37
N LEU A 25 -9.28 11.17 -3.26
CA LEU A 25 -9.14 9.71 -3.40
C LEU A 25 -7.71 9.29 -3.80
N ALA A 26 -7.09 9.97 -4.76
CA ALA A 26 -5.71 9.70 -5.17
C ALA A 26 -4.71 10.01 -4.04
N ALA A 27 -4.96 11.08 -3.27
CA ALA A 27 -4.13 11.42 -2.13
C ALA A 27 -4.27 10.38 -1.01
N THR A 28 -5.47 9.87 -0.72
CA THR A 28 -5.64 8.82 0.29
C THR A 28 -5.01 7.51 -0.15
N THR A 29 -5.09 7.10 -1.42
CA THR A 29 -4.41 5.88 -1.90
C THR A 29 -2.89 5.99 -1.81
N LEU A 30 -2.31 7.13 -2.19
CA LEU A 30 -0.87 7.38 -2.00
C LEU A 30 -0.48 7.37 -0.53
N PHE A 31 -1.30 7.96 0.35
CA PHE A 31 -1.07 7.97 1.78
C PHE A 31 -1.11 6.56 2.39
N VAL A 32 -2.06 5.72 1.97
CA VAL A 32 -2.10 4.28 2.33
C VAL A 32 -0.83 3.58 1.86
N GLY A 33 -0.41 3.79 0.61
CA GLY A 33 0.81 3.18 0.08
C GLY A 33 2.07 3.60 0.85
N MET A 34 2.17 4.89 1.19
CA MET A 34 3.29 5.43 1.97
C MET A 34 3.31 4.90 3.41
N ILE A 35 2.15 4.81 4.07
CA ILE A 35 2.00 4.19 5.39
C ILE A 35 2.40 2.72 5.32
N ALA A 36 1.86 1.97 4.36
CA ALA A 36 2.17 0.56 4.18
C ALA A 36 3.67 0.33 3.97
N TRP A 37 4.31 1.13 3.11
CA TRP A 37 5.75 1.07 2.90
C TRP A 37 6.53 1.42 4.17
N TYR A 38 6.20 2.54 4.83
CA TYR A 38 6.85 2.95 6.08
C TYR A 38 6.83 1.85 7.15
N TRP A 39 5.69 1.19 7.32
CA TRP A 39 5.55 0.07 8.26
C TRP A 39 6.34 -1.17 7.82
N LEU A 40 6.34 -1.49 6.53
CA LEU A 40 7.06 -2.65 5.99
C LEU A 40 8.57 -2.47 6.13
N ASP A 41 9.08 -1.28 5.82
CA ASP A 41 10.50 -0.92 5.99
C ASP A 41 10.93 -0.99 7.46
N ARG A 42 10.12 -0.43 8.36
CA ARG A 42 10.42 -0.46 9.80
C ARG A 42 10.33 -1.86 10.42
N THR A 43 9.48 -2.71 9.85
CA THR A 43 9.40 -4.14 10.21
C THR A 43 10.65 -4.87 9.73
N ASN A 44 11.09 -4.65 8.48
CA ASN A 44 12.29 -5.28 7.93
C ASN A 44 13.56 -4.90 8.71
N ILE A 45 13.76 -3.60 9.01
CA ILE A 45 14.97 -3.15 9.72
C ILE A 45 15.07 -3.76 11.13
N LYS A 46 13.94 -3.88 11.85
CA LYS A 46 13.93 -4.48 13.19
C LYS A 46 14.02 -6.01 13.15
N LEU A 47 13.41 -6.67 12.16
CA LEU A 47 13.46 -8.12 12.02
C LEU A 47 14.88 -8.59 11.67
N GLU A 48 15.56 -7.87 10.77
CA GLU A 48 16.93 -8.17 10.35
C GLU A 48 17.92 -8.03 11.52
N GLN A 49 17.78 -6.97 12.33
CA GLN A 49 18.61 -6.77 13.52
C GLN A 49 18.39 -7.86 14.59
N LEU A 50 17.15 -8.29 14.81
CA LEU A 50 16.81 -9.37 15.75
C LEU A 50 17.35 -10.72 15.29
N HIS A 51 17.30 -10.99 13.98
CA HIS A 51 17.75 -12.26 13.43
C HIS A 51 19.28 -12.38 13.46
N GLN A 52 20.01 -11.33 13.11
CA GLN A 52 21.47 -11.39 13.00
C GLN A 52 22.17 -11.49 14.36
N GLN A 53 21.74 -10.73 15.38
CA GLN A 53 22.41 -10.76 16.69
C GLN A 53 22.22 -12.09 17.43
N THR A 54 20.99 -12.61 17.39
CA THR A 54 20.63 -13.80 18.16
C THR A 54 21.10 -15.10 17.50
N LEU A 55 21.06 -15.21 16.16
CA LEU A 55 21.70 -16.34 15.47
C LEU A 55 23.21 -16.36 15.71
N ALA A 56 23.86 -15.20 15.69
CA ALA A 56 25.29 -15.12 15.96
C ALA A 56 25.62 -15.56 17.39
N GLU A 57 24.77 -15.27 18.36
CA GLU A 57 24.94 -15.68 19.77
C GLU A 57 24.68 -17.17 19.99
N VAL A 58 23.62 -17.73 19.39
CA VAL A 58 23.35 -19.17 19.41
C VAL A 58 24.44 -19.95 18.69
N ALA A 59 24.93 -19.46 17.54
CA ALA A 59 26.02 -20.09 16.80
C ALA A 59 27.33 -20.11 17.62
N ARG A 60 27.70 -18.99 18.24
CA ARG A 60 28.86 -18.90 19.14
C ARG A 60 28.74 -19.86 20.33
N SER A 61 27.55 -19.92 20.92
CA SER A 61 27.19 -20.83 22.02
C SER A 61 27.36 -22.30 21.64
N LEU A 62 26.86 -22.68 20.46
CA LEU A 62 26.92 -24.05 19.96
C LEU A 62 28.35 -24.46 19.59
N GLU A 63 29.13 -23.55 19.02
CA GLU A 63 30.56 -23.78 18.79
C GLU A 63 31.32 -24.00 20.11
N LEU A 64 31.02 -23.21 21.15
CA LEU A 64 31.63 -23.35 22.45
C LEU A 64 31.27 -24.69 23.11
N ALA A 65 30.01 -25.13 23.01
CA ALA A 65 29.57 -26.43 23.52
C ALA A 65 30.33 -27.59 22.83
N LYS A 66 30.48 -27.51 21.51
CA LYS A 66 31.25 -28.50 20.72
C LYS A 66 32.71 -28.53 21.15
N ARG A 67 33.35 -27.36 21.32
CA ARG A 67 34.72 -27.25 21.80
C ARG A 67 34.86 -27.80 23.23
N SER A 68 33.95 -27.47 24.14
CA SER A 68 33.90 -27.99 25.52
C SER A 68 33.83 -29.51 25.56
N SER A 69 32.95 -30.11 24.76
CA SER A 69 32.79 -31.57 24.66
C SER A 69 34.08 -32.25 24.17
N ASN A 70 34.71 -31.69 23.14
CA ASN A 70 36.01 -32.17 22.65
C ASN A 70 37.08 -32.10 23.74
N LEU A 71 37.16 -31.01 24.49
CA LEU A 71 38.12 -30.82 25.58
C LEU A 71 37.92 -31.86 26.70
N ALA A 72 36.68 -32.10 27.13
CA ALA A 72 36.34 -33.09 28.14
C ALA A 72 36.74 -34.51 27.73
N THR A 73 36.66 -34.78 26.42
CA THR A 73 37.01 -36.08 25.83
C THR A 73 38.52 -36.23 25.63
N SER A 74 39.23 -35.15 25.27
CA SER A 74 40.68 -35.16 25.02
C SER A 74 41.54 -35.14 26.29
N ALA A 75 41.08 -34.50 27.37
CA ALA A 75 41.88 -34.36 28.60
C ALA A 75 42.37 -35.69 29.22
N PRO A 76 41.58 -36.77 29.28
CA PRO A 76 42.06 -38.08 29.75
C PRO A 76 43.21 -38.66 28.91
N PHE A 77 43.26 -38.35 27.61
CA PHE A 77 44.34 -38.84 26.75
C PHE A 77 45.69 -38.23 27.13
N LEU A 78 45.74 -36.97 27.59
CA LEU A 78 46.96 -36.37 28.14
C LEU A 78 47.54 -37.20 29.29
N PHE A 79 46.67 -37.65 30.20
CA PHE A 79 47.09 -38.38 31.39
C PHE A 79 47.61 -39.79 31.08
N ASN A 80 47.05 -40.45 30.07
CA ASN A 80 47.42 -41.81 29.69
C ASN A 80 48.63 -41.89 28.74
N GLN A 81 49.13 -40.77 28.23
CA GLN A 81 50.29 -40.78 27.34
C GLN A 81 51.59 -41.16 28.09
N LYS A 82 52.41 -41.98 27.44
CA LYS A 82 53.66 -42.51 28.02
C LYS A 82 54.88 -41.59 27.83
N SER A 83 54.75 -40.49 27.08
CA SER A 83 55.87 -39.63 26.68
C SER A 83 55.63 -38.17 27.07
N SER A 84 56.59 -37.57 27.78
CA SER A 84 56.64 -36.15 28.15
C SER A 84 56.45 -35.21 26.95
N TYR A 85 57.04 -35.54 25.79
CA TYR A 85 56.91 -34.73 24.58
C TYR A 85 55.46 -34.64 24.08
N LEU A 86 54.76 -35.78 24.05
CA LEU A 86 53.37 -35.82 23.59
C LEU A 86 52.44 -35.08 24.56
N VAL A 87 52.68 -35.24 25.87
CA VAL A 87 51.95 -34.53 26.92
C VAL A 87 52.09 -33.01 26.76
N LYS A 88 53.31 -32.51 26.53
CA LYS A 88 53.56 -31.07 26.29
C LYS A 88 52.90 -30.57 25.00
N THR A 89 53.02 -31.33 23.92
CA THR A 89 52.48 -30.94 22.61
C THR A 89 50.96 -30.86 22.65
N GLU A 90 50.28 -31.91 23.13
CA GLU A 90 48.82 -31.93 23.21
C GLU A 90 48.31 -30.98 24.31
N GLY A 91 49.06 -30.83 25.40
CA GLY A 91 48.76 -29.85 26.45
C GLY A 91 48.74 -28.41 25.94
N ASN A 92 49.77 -28.03 25.18
CA ASN A 92 49.85 -26.72 24.55
C ASN A 92 48.73 -26.49 23.53
N ARG A 93 48.39 -27.52 22.75
CA ARG A 93 47.25 -27.48 21.83
C ARG A 93 45.94 -27.19 22.56
N LEU A 94 45.68 -27.88 23.68
CA LEU A 94 44.47 -27.68 24.48
C LEU A 94 44.44 -26.29 25.11
N LEU A 95 45.58 -25.78 25.59
CA LEU A 95 45.69 -24.41 26.10
C LEU A 95 45.41 -23.35 25.03
N GLN A 96 45.91 -23.53 23.80
CA GLN A 96 45.60 -22.63 22.68
C GLN A 96 44.11 -22.64 22.33
N LEU A 97 43.44 -23.80 22.37
CA LEU A 97 42.00 -23.89 22.16
C LEU A 97 41.22 -23.12 23.25
N PHE A 98 41.69 -23.15 24.50
CA PHE A 98 41.14 -22.34 25.58
C PHE A 98 41.35 -20.85 25.35
N ASP A 99 42.54 -20.43 24.96
CA ASP A 99 42.84 -19.01 24.67
C ASP A 99 41.98 -18.47 23.53
N GLN A 100 41.71 -19.29 22.50
CA GLN A 100 40.78 -18.92 21.43
C GLN A 100 39.33 -18.81 21.93
N ALA A 101 38.86 -19.79 22.71
CA ALA A 101 37.52 -19.76 23.29
C ALA A 101 37.33 -18.54 24.22
N GLN A 102 38.32 -18.27 25.06
CA GLN A 102 38.34 -17.11 25.95
C GLN A 102 38.52 -15.80 25.16
N GLY A 103 39.24 -15.76 24.05
CA GLY A 103 39.33 -14.57 23.21
C GLY A 103 37.99 -14.17 22.58
N MET A 104 37.14 -15.14 22.25
CA MET A 104 35.79 -14.91 21.71
C MET A 104 34.80 -14.38 22.76
N TRP A 105 34.95 -14.81 24.01
CA TRP A 105 33.98 -14.52 25.09
C TRP A 105 34.52 -13.60 26.20
N GLY A 106 35.83 -13.37 26.27
CA GLY A 106 36.52 -12.61 27.32
C GLY A 106 36.73 -11.13 26.99
N LYS A 107 36.40 -10.70 25.76
CA LYS A 107 36.33 -9.28 25.37
C LYS A 107 34.91 -8.74 25.52
N VAL A 108 34.29 -8.97 26.67
CA VAL A 108 32.98 -8.39 26.96
C VAL A 108 33.19 -6.90 27.21
N ASN A 109 32.91 -6.09 26.19
CA ASN A 109 32.90 -4.65 26.33
C ASN A 109 31.72 -4.30 27.26
N ALA A 110 32.01 -3.97 28.52
CA ALA A 110 31.06 -3.53 29.54
C ALA A 110 30.23 -2.28 29.16
N GLN A 111 30.39 -1.78 27.92
CA GLN A 111 29.92 -0.49 27.47
C GLN A 111 28.74 -0.57 26.48
N LYS A 112 28.20 -1.76 26.17
CA LYS A 112 27.02 -1.88 25.30
C LYS A 112 25.91 -2.75 25.91
N LEU A 113 24.86 -2.03 26.32
CA LEU A 113 23.45 -2.41 26.45
C LEU A 113 23.06 -3.41 27.55
N GLY A 114 22.51 -2.88 28.65
CA GLY A 114 21.10 -3.07 29.07
C GLY A 114 20.55 -4.46 29.44
N ALA A 115 21.29 -5.56 29.26
CA ALA A 115 20.81 -6.90 29.59
C ALA A 115 21.60 -7.48 30.77
N THR A 116 21.15 -7.15 31.99
CA THR A 116 21.80 -7.56 33.24
C THR A 116 21.97 -9.08 33.35
N GLU A 117 21.07 -9.87 32.77
CA GLU A 117 21.10 -11.35 32.84
C GLU A 117 22.04 -12.00 31.83
N LEU A 118 21.99 -11.66 30.53
CA LEU A 118 22.90 -12.24 29.54
C LEU A 118 24.37 -11.95 29.88
N TYR A 119 24.66 -10.72 30.32
CA TYR A 119 26.00 -10.32 30.76
C TYR A 119 26.50 -11.15 31.96
N GLN A 120 25.63 -11.45 32.93
CA GLN A 120 25.99 -12.30 34.07
C GLN A 120 26.31 -13.73 33.64
N ILE A 121 25.57 -14.29 32.68
CA ILE A 121 25.82 -15.63 32.15
C ILE A 121 27.16 -15.67 31.40
N GLU A 122 27.43 -14.67 30.56
CA GLU A 122 28.73 -14.54 29.87
C GLU A 122 29.91 -14.44 30.86
N GLN A 123 29.75 -13.71 31.96
CA GLN A 123 30.77 -13.61 33.00
C GLN A 123 31.02 -14.96 33.69
N LYS A 124 29.95 -15.72 33.99
CA LYS A 124 30.07 -17.09 34.54
C LYS A 124 30.78 -18.02 33.55
N ILE A 125 30.47 -17.91 32.25
CA ILE A 125 31.14 -18.68 31.18
C ILE A 125 32.64 -18.38 31.18
N SER A 126 33.04 -17.11 31.21
CA SER A 126 34.45 -16.72 31.24
C SER A 126 35.16 -17.27 32.48
N ALA A 127 34.56 -17.12 33.67
CA ALA A 127 35.14 -17.63 34.91
C ALA A 127 35.30 -19.17 34.93
N ASN A 128 34.35 -19.89 34.32
CA ASN A 128 34.44 -21.33 34.18
C ASN A 128 35.55 -21.73 33.18
N LEU A 129 35.68 -21.01 32.06
CA LEU A 129 36.78 -21.22 31.11
C LEU A 129 38.16 -20.99 31.77
N ASP A 130 38.30 -19.97 32.62
CA ASP A 130 39.52 -19.74 33.40
C ASP A 130 39.84 -20.89 34.35
N THR A 131 38.82 -21.39 35.05
CA THR A 131 38.95 -22.53 35.97
C THR A 131 39.40 -23.78 35.24
N MET A 132 38.81 -24.06 34.07
CA MET A 132 39.23 -25.18 33.24
C MET A 132 40.66 -24.99 32.72
N LYS A 133 41.01 -23.80 32.20
CA LYS A 133 42.38 -23.51 31.72
C LYS A 133 43.43 -23.77 32.80
N LEU A 134 43.17 -23.33 34.04
CA LEU A 134 44.03 -23.64 35.19
C LEU A 134 44.14 -25.15 35.45
N ALA A 135 43.04 -25.90 35.36
CA ALA A 135 43.04 -27.35 35.54
C ALA A 135 43.79 -28.09 34.41
N ILE A 136 43.66 -27.67 33.15
CA ILE A 136 44.47 -28.21 32.04
C ILE A 136 45.95 -27.93 32.29
N SER A 137 46.31 -26.69 32.62
CA SER A 137 47.71 -26.32 32.89
C SER A 137 48.32 -27.16 34.01
N GLN A 138 47.58 -27.35 35.10
CA GLN A 138 47.96 -28.24 36.20
C GLN A 138 48.12 -29.69 35.74
N LEU A 139 47.20 -30.21 34.92
CA LEU A 139 47.26 -31.57 34.40
C LEU A 139 48.50 -31.78 33.52
N VAL A 140 48.84 -30.83 32.65
CA VAL A 140 50.04 -30.89 31.79
C VAL A 140 51.31 -30.97 32.64
N LYS A 141 51.42 -30.13 33.67
CA LYS A 141 52.56 -30.15 34.60
C LYS A 141 52.65 -31.49 35.35
N LEU A 142 51.54 -31.96 35.90
CA LEU A 142 51.48 -33.21 36.65
C LEU A 142 51.78 -34.43 35.77
N ALA A 143 51.32 -34.44 34.52
CA ALA A 143 51.62 -35.50 33.57
C ALA A 143 53.12 -35.54 33.21
N ASP A 144 53.80 -34.38 33.13
CA ASP A 144 55.26 -34.30 32.99
C ASP A 144 55.98 -34.86 34.22
N ASP A 145 55.59 -34.42 35.43
CA ASP A 145 56.12 -34.90 36.70
C ASP A 145 55.93 -36.42 36.88
N LEU A 146 54.77 -36.95 36.46
CA LEU A 146 54.47 -38.39 36.48
C LEU A 146 55.30 -39.18 35.47
N SER A 147 55.60 -38.60 34.29
CA SER A 147 56.50 -39.22 33.32
C SER A 147 57.91 -39.32 33.92
N GLN A 148 58.41 -38.23 34.49
CA GLN A 148 59.75 -38.19 35.11
C GLN A 148 59.87 -39.19 36.26
N THR A 149 58.93 -39.17 37.22
CA THR A 149 58.97 -40.10 38.37
C THR A 149 58.79 -41.56 37.95
N ARG A 150 58.10 -41.84 36.84
CA ARG A 150 58.02 -43.19 36.26
C ARG A 150 59.36 -43.64 35.69
N ASP A 151 60.10 -42.76 35.04
CA ASP A 151 61.43 -43.07 34.51
C ASP A 151 62.47 -43.25 35.64
N GLU A 152 62.41 -42.42 36.70
CA GLU A 152 63.18 -42.61 37.94
C GLU A 152 62.88 -43.97 38.59
N THR A 153 61.60 -44.35 38.68
CA THR A 153 61.19 -45.66 39.23
C THR A 153 61.72 -46.81 38.38
N ARG A 154 61.73 -46.68 37.04
CA ARG A 154 62.31 -47.69 36.13
C ARG A 154 63.82 -47.82 36.33
N ALA A 155 64.53 -46.71 36.49
CA ALA A 155 65.97 -46.72 36.78
C ALA A 155 66.26 -47.42 38.11
N ILE A 156 65.47 -47.16 39.15
CA ILE A 156 65.58 -47.86 40.44
C ILE A 156 65.33 -49.37 40.29
N ILE A 157 64.27 -49.77 39.58
CA ILE A 157 63.99 -51.20 39.32
C ILE A 157 65.16 -51.86 38.59
N ALA A 158 65.77 -51.20 37.60
CA ALA A 158 66.93 -51.73 36.89
C ALA A 158 68.13 -51.96 37.84
N GLN A 159 68.39 -51.04 38.78
CA GLN A 159 69.43 -51.22 39.80
C GLN A 159 69.11 -52.38 40.75
N LEU A 160 67.85 -52.53 41.18
CA LEU A 160 67.42 -53.63 42.04
C LEU A 160 67.58 -55.00 41.34
N VAL A 161 67.26 -55.08 40.04
CA VAL A 161 67.48 -56.29 39.23
C VAL A 161 68.97 -56.62 39.11
N GLN A 162 69.85 -55.63 39.01
CA GLN A 162 71.30 -55.86 39.02
C GLN A 162 71.78 -56.45 40.36
N ILE A 163 71.30 -55.90 41.49
CA ILE A 163 71.63 -56.42 42.83
C ILE A 163 71.10 -57.84 43.00
N GLU A 164 69.87 -58.11 42.55
CA GLU A 164 69.27 -59.45 42.57
C GLU A 164 70.12 -60.46 41.78
N ARG A 165 70.50 -60.13 40.54
CA ARG A 165 71.33 -61.01 39.71
C ARG A 165 72.69 -61.29 40.32
N LEU A 166 73.34 -60.26 40.90
CA LEU A 166 74.61 -60.42 41.61
C LEU A 166 74.46 -61.32 42.85
N ALA A 167 73.37 -61.18 43.60
CA ALA A 167 73.09 -62.04 44.74
C ALA A 167 72.88 -63.50 44.29
N SER A 168 72.10 -63.75 43.25
CA SER A 168 71.88 -65.08 42.70
C SER A 168 73.16 -65.72 42.16
N ALA A 169 74.02 -64.96 41.46
CA ALA A 169 75.29 -65.48 40.95
C ALA A 169 76.24 -65.93 42.08
N ASN A 170 76.31 -65.16 43.17
CA ASN A 170 77.18 -65.49 44.31
C ASN A 170 76.67 -66.66 45.17
N MET A 171 75.36 -66.95 45.15
CA MET A 171 74.81 -68.15 45.82
C MET A 171 75.22 -69.46 45.15
N ASN A 172 75.52 -69.44 43.85
CA ASN A 172 75.85 -70.64 43.09
C ASN A 172 77.31 -71.07 43.21
N ILE A 173 78.14 -70.32 43.97
CA ILE A 173 79.56 -70.61 44.15
C ILE A 173 79.74 -71.62 45.30
N SER A 174 80.21 -72.83 44.99
CA SER A 174 80.26 -74.00 45.90
C SER A 174 81.17 -73.89 47.14
N HIS A 175 81.84 -72.76 47.38
CA HIS A 175 82.79 -72.57 48.50
C HIS A 175 82.47 -71.35 49.40
N ALA A 176 81.28 -70.76 49.30
CA ALA A 176 80.90 -69.63 50.16
C ALA A 176 80.65 -70.07 51.61
N GLN A 177 81.08 -69.26 52.58
CA GLN A 177 80.83 -69.48 54.00
C GLN A 177 79.31 -69.34 54.29
N GLU A 178 78.77 -70.08 55.27
CA GLU A 178 77.31 -70.11 55.53
C GLU A 178 76.71 -68.72 55.87
N ALA A 179 77.51 -67.87 56.51
CA ALA A 179 77.16 -66.47 56.78
C ALA A 179 77.01 -65.64 55.49
N ASP A 180 77.84 -65.89 54.46
CA ASP A 180 77.75 -65.21 53.16
C ASP A 180 76.50 -65.64 52.39
N MET A 181 76.16 -66.93 52.40
CA MET A 181 74.95 -67.43 51.73
C MET A 181 73.68 -66.80 52.32
N THR A 182 73.62 -66.67 53.64
CA THR A 182 72.49 -66.05 54.35
C THR A 182 72.33 -64.59 53.96
N GLY A 183 73.44 -63.85 53.91
CA GLY A 183 73.47 -62.47 53.45
C GLY A 183 73.05 -62.27 51.99
N TRP A 184 73.50 -63.15 51.07
CA TRP A 184 73.05 -63.10 49.68
C TRP A 184 71.55 -63.38 49.56
N ARG A 185 70.99 -64.32 50.35
CA ARG A 185 69.55 -64.62 50.34
C ARG A 185 68.73 -63.43 50.84
N TRP A 186 69.26 -62.73 51.85
CA TRP A 186 68.69 -61.47 52.30
C TRP A 186 68.69 -60.42 51.18
N LEU A 187 69.80 -60.23 50.46
CA LEU A 187 69.89 -59.28 49.35
C LEU A 187 68.89 -59.60 48.23
N GLN A 188 68.77 -60.87 47.84
CA GLN A 188 67.83 -61.28 46.79
C GLN A 188 66.37 -61.03 47.22
N SER A 189 65.98 -61.50 48.41
CA SER A 189 64.61 -61.35 48.92
C SER A 189 64.22 -59.88 49.13
N THR A 190 65.14 -59.08 49.64
CA THR A 190 64.92 -57.64 49.88
C THR A 190 64.88 -56.86 48.56
N SER A 191 65.73 -57.19 47.59
CA SER A 191 65.68 -56.59 46.25
C SER A 191 64.34 -56.89 45.57
N ASN A 192 63.84 -58.13 45.69
CA ASN A 192 62.52 -58.51 45.18
C ASN A 192 61.38 -57.77 45.89
N LEU A 193 61.43 -57.63 47.21
CA LEU A 193 60.44 -56.85 47.96
C LEU A 193 60.42 -55.38 47.48
N LEU A 194 61.58 -54.77 47.29
CA LEU A 194 61.68 -53.39 46.80
C LEU A 194 61.21 -53.27 45.34
N ALA A 195 61.49 -54.25 44.48
CA ALA A 195 61.01 -54.26 43.11
C ALA A 195 59.47 -54.34 43.04
N VAL A 196 58.83 -55.07 43.96
CA VAL A 196 57.37 -55.08 44.10
C VAL A 196 56.87 -53.75 44.70
N ALA A 197 57.55 -53.20 45.71
CA ALA A 197 57.21 -51.91 46.31
C ALA A 197 57.24 -50.76 45.29
N ALA A 198 58.15 -50.82 44.31
CA ALA A 198 58.24 -49.87 43.21
C ALA A 198 56.98 -49.80 42.34
N LYS A 199 56.17 -50.87 42.34
CA LYS A 199 54.92 -50.97 41.61
C LYS A 199 53.68 -50.72 42.46
N ALA A 200 53.84 -50.42 43.76
CA ALA A 200 52.72 -50.24 44.69
C ALA A 200 51.72 -49.18 44.20
N GLU A 201 50.43 -49.53 44.08
CA GLU A 201 49.40 -48.65 43.51
C GLU A 201 48.71 -47.78 44.55
N SER A 202 48.97 -48.00 45.84
CA SER A 202 48.33 -47.27 46.94
C SER A 202 49.31 -46.90 48.04
N TYR A 203 48.99 -45.86 48.80
CA TYR A 203 49.77 -45.45 49.97
C TYR A 203 49.82 -46.54 51.03
N LEU A 204 48.72 -47.29 51.19
CA LEU A 204 48.63 -48.38 52.15
C LEU A 204 49.61 -49.50 51.81
N SER A 205 49.60 -49.99 50.56
CA SER A 205 50.52 -51.04 50.11
C SER A 205 51.97 -50.57 50.18
N LEU A 206 52.26 -49.33 49.76
CA LEU A 206 53.60 -48.74 49.88
C LEU A 206 54.08 -48.67 51.34
N GLY A 207 53.18 -48.31 52.27
CA GLY A 207 53.45 -48.29 53.70
C GLY A 207 53.78 -49.68 54.26
N GLU A 208 53.01 -50.70 53.85
CA GLU A 208 53.25 -52.10 54.23
C GLU A 208 54.60 -52.62 53.71
N TYR A 209 54.95 -52.33 52.45
CA TYR A 209 56.25 -52.70 51.93
C TYR A 209 57.38 -51.99 52.66
N ARG A 210 57.22 -50.70 53.00
CA ARG A 210 58.22 -49.98 53.80
C ARG A 210 58.39 -50.60 55.18
N ARG A 211 57.29 -50.95 55.85
CA ARG A 211 57.32 -51.62 57.15
C ARG A 211 58.06 -52.95 57.08
N ARG A 212 57.74 -53.80 56.09
CA ARG A 212 58.42 -55.08 55.87
C ARG A 212 59.91 -54.90 55.57
N PHE A 213 60.27 -53.91 54.76
CA PHE A 213 61.66 -53.58 54.48
C PHE A 213 62.45 -53.20 55.74
N VAL A 214 61.89 -52.32 56.58
CA VAL A 214 62.53 -51.91 57.84
C VAL A 214 62.71 -53.11 58.77
N LEU A 215 61.71 -53.99 58.90
CA LEU A 215 61.82 -55.21 59.71
C LEU A 215 62.92 -56.17 59.19
N LEU A 216 63.05 -56.33 57.87
CA LEU A 216 64.12 -57.12 57.27
C LEU A 216 65.50 -56.51 57.55
N LEU A 217 65.61 -55.18 57.52
CA LEU A 217 66.84 -54.45 57.81
C LEU A 217 67.26 -54.60 59.29
N GLU A 218 66.31 -54.45 60.21
CA GLU A 218 66.54 -54.62 61.65
C GLU A 218 66.99 -56.04 61.99
N LYS A 219 66.32 -57.05 61.42
CA LYS A 219 66.66 -58.46 61.63
C LYS A 219 68.07 -58.79 61.14
N GLU A 220 68.47 -58.29 59.98
CA GLU A 220 69.80 -58.54 59.41
C GLU A 220 70.90 -57.87 60.22
N ARG A 221 70.66 -56.63 60.70
CA ARG A 221 71.61 -55.93 61.59
C ARG A 221 71.77 -56.64 62.93
N ALA A 222 70.68 -57.17 63.49
CA ALA A 222 70.73 -57.94 64.74
C ALA A 222 71.46 -59.29 64.59
N ALA A 223 71.44 -59.90 63.39
CA ALA A 223 72.12 -61.16 63.11
C ALA A 223 73.65 -61.04 62.90
N GLY A 224 74.25 -59.89 63.20
CA GLY A 224 75.69 -59.67 63.08
C GLY A 224 76.15 -59.14 61.72
N GLY A 225 75.23 -58.90 60.78
CA GLY A 225 75.47 -58.07 59.60
C GLY A 225 76.60 -58.53 58.67
N ALA A 226 76.77 -59.84 58.43
CA ALA A 226 77.81 -60.35 57.53
C ALA A 226 77.76 -59.73 56.12
N ILE A 227 76.56 -59.35 55.65
CA ILE A 227 76.36 -58.64 54.38
C ILE A 227 76.35 -57.11 54.55
N ALA A 228 76.19 -56.60 55.78
CA ALA A 228 75.97 -55.18 56.07
C ALA A 228 77.20 -54.30 55.75
N THR A 229 78.39 -54.89 55.77
CA THR A 229 79.64 -54.26 55.34
C THR A 229 79.87 -54.33 53.83
N LYS A 230 79.09 -55.14 53.09
CA LYS A 230 79.22 -55.23 51.63
C LYS A 230 78.62 -54.00 50.96
N SER A 231 79.25 -53.57 49.88
CA SER A 231 78.84 -52.38 49.12
C SER A 231 77.41 -52.49 48.57
N GLN A 232 76.96 -53.71 48.24
CA GLN A 232 75.61 -53.96 47.73
C GLN A 232 74.52 -53.70 48.78
N PHE A 233 74.78 -53.98 50.07
CA PHE A 233 73.85 -53.66 51.15
C PHE A 233 73.69 -52.14 51.29
N LEU A 234 74.80 -51.41 51.34
CA LEU A 234 74.80 -49.95 51.42
C LEU A 234 74.19 -49.29 50.18
N GLN A 235 74.32 -49.92 49.01
CA GLN A 235 73.66 -49.47 47.79
C GLN A 235 72.15 -49.70 47.85
N LEU A 236 71.70 -50.88 48.29
CA LEU A 236 70.28 -51.19 48.44
C LEU A 236 69.60 -50.27 49.45
N GLU A 237 70.25 -49.99 50.59
CA GLU A 237 69.74 -49.06 51.59
C GLU A 237 69.60 -47.64 51.03
N ARG A 238 70.58 -47.16 50.24
CA ARG A 238 70.50 -45.88 49.53
C ARG A 238 69.41 -45.84 48.46
N ILE A 239 69.18 -46.95 47.76
CA ILE A 239 68.11 -47.05 46.76
C ILE A 239 66.74 -46.99 47.44
N ALA A 240 66.58 -47.61 48.62
CA ALA A 240 65.31 -47.65 49.32
C ALA A 240 65.00 -46.33 50.06
N ASN A 241 66.00 -45.78 50.76
CA ASN A 241 65.85 -44.68 51.70
C ASN A 241 66.28 -43.31 51.13
N GLY A 242 65.93 -42.24 51.85
CA GLY A 242 66.27 -40.86 51.47
C GLY A 242 65.21 -40.19 50.59
N ASN A 243 65.40 -38.90 50.32
CA ASN A 243 64.43 -38.07 49.60
C ASN A 243 64.29 -38.42 48.12
N GLN A 244 65.29 -39.10 47.55
CA GLN A 244 65.27 -39.63 46.17
C GLN A 244 65.21 -41.18 46.15
N GLY A 245 65.05 -41.81 47.31
CA GLY A 245 64.91 -43.25 47.41
C GLY A 245 63.53 -43.71 46.95
N LEU A 246 63.41 -45.01 46.72
CA LEU A 246 62.23 -45.67 46.17
C LEU A 246 60.93 -45.24 46.85
N PHE A 247 60.90 -45.28 48.19
CA PHE A 247 59.69 -44.98 48.95
C PHE A 247 59.27 -43.51 48.83
N ALA A 248 60.22 -42.58 48.70
CA ALA A 248 59.94 -41.16 48.50
C ALA A 248 59.46 -40.89 47.07
N THR A 249 60.16 -41.43 46.07
CA THR A 249 59.80 -41.32 44.65
C THR A 249 58.42 -41.89 44.38
N ARG A 250 58.12 -43.09 44.92
CA ARG A 250 56.81 -43.72 44.73
C ARG A 250 55.69 -42.97 45.47
N ARG A 251 55.97 -42.41 46.66
CA ARG A 251 55.01 -41.57 47.38
C ARG A 251 54.68 -40.30 46.59
N LYS A 252 55.69 -39.64 46.00
CA LYS A 252 55.49 -38.49 45.10
C LYS A 252 54.63 -38.87 43.90
N PHE A 253 54.95 -39.98 43.22
CA PHE A 253 54.13 -40.49 42.12
C PHE A 253 52.66 -40.66 42.51
N LEU A 254 52.38 -41.31 43.66
CA LEU A 254 51.00 -41.50 44.13
C LEU A 254 50.29 -40.17 44.43
N ALA A 255 51.01 -39.18 44.96
CA ALA A 255 50.48 -37.85 45.24
C ALA A 255 50.11 -37.10 43.96
N ASP A 256 51.04 -37.07 43.01
CA ASP A 256 50.84 -36.35 41.74
C ASP A 256 49.81 -37.07 40.86
N ASN A 257 49.72 -38.40 40.96
CA ASN A 257 48.68 -39.19 40.32
C ASN A 257 47.28 -38.83 40.85
N LEU A 258 47.13 -38.71 42.18
CA LEU A 258 45.86 -38.27 42.79
C LEU A 258 45.49 -36.84 42.37
N LYS A 259 46.46 -35.92 42.35
CA LYS A 259 46.25 -34.54 41.88
C LYS A 259 45.83 -34.50 40.42
N ALA A 260 46.43 -35.34 39.56
CA ALA A 260 46.07 -35.42 38.15
C ALA A 260 44.63 -35.90 37.95
N HIS A 261 44.19 -36.90 38.73
CA HIS A 261 42.80 -37.33 38.74
C HIS A 261 41.84 -36.23 39.22
N ASN A 262 42.23 -35.44 40.23
CA ASN A 262 41.43 -34.30 40.67
C ASN A 262 41.34 -33.21 39.58
N ALA A 263 42.45 -32.92 38.90
CA ALA A 263 42.46 -31.99 37.77
C ALA A 263 41.55 -32.46 36.63
N LEU A 264 41.60 -33.75 36.27
CA LEU A 264 40.67 -34.34 35.30
C LEU A 264 39.21 -34.20 35.72
N PHE A 265 38.90 -34.43 37.00
CA PHE A 265 37.57 -34.23 37.54
C PHE A 265 37.13 -32.76 37.40
N ARG A 266 37.99 -31.80 37.72
CA ARG A 266 37.72 -30.36 37.56
C ARG A 266 37.47 -29.98 36.09
N ILE A 267 38.22 -30.55 35.16
CA ILE A 267 38.01 -30.33 33.71
C ILE A 267 36.64 -30.86 33.28
N ARG A 268 36.28 -32.07 33.67
CA ARG A 268 34.96 -32.66 33.33
C ARG A 268 33.81 -31.88 33.97
N ALA A 269 33.93 -31.52 35.25
CA ALA A 269 32.94 -30.72 35.94
C ALA A 269 32.79 -29.33 35.30
N GLY A 270 33.90 -28.67 34.94
CA GLY A 270 33.88 -27.41 34.21
C GLY A 270 33.24 -27.54 32.83
N ALA A 271 33.52 -28.61 32.08
CA ALA A 271 32.92 -28.83 30.78
C ALA A 271 31.40 -29.01 30.85
N ASN A 272 30.92 -29.77 31.85
CA ASN A 272 29.49 -29.94 32.11
C ASN A 272 28.84 -28.61 32.53
N GLY A 273 29.44 -27.90 33.49
CA GLY A 273 28.95 -26.58 33.90
C GLY A 273 28.95 -25.56 32.77
N LEU A 274 29.89 -25.66 31.83
CA LEU A 274 29.91 -24.83 30.63
C LEU A 274 28.72 -25.14 29.71
N ASN A 275 28.39 -26.42 29.55
CA ASN A 275 27.24 -26.84 28.76
C ASN A 275 25.92 -26.36 29.37
N ASP A 276 25.81 -26.37 30.71
CA ASP A 276 24.64 -25.85 31.43
C ASP A 276 24.50 -24.33 31.26
N LEU A 277 25.61 -23.58 31.42
CA LEU A 277 25.63 -22.12 31.21
C LEU A 277 25.31 -21.74 29.76
N ILE A 278 25.77 -22.52 28.79
CA ILE A 278 25.42 -22.34 27.38
C ILE A 278 23.92 -22.57 27.17
N GLY A 279 23.34 -23.60 27.81
CA GLY A 279 21.90 -23.84 27.79
C GLY A 279 21.11 -22.68 28.41
N GLU A 280 21.58 -22.14 29.53
CA GLU A 280 21.01 -20.97 30.19
C GLU A 280 21.06 -19.73 29.27
N LEU A 281 22.19 -19.51 28.59
CA LEU A 281 22.37 -18.39 27.65
C LEU A 281 21.43 -18.51 26.45
N VAL A 282 21.35 -19.69 25.82
CA VAL A 282 20.45 -19.93 24.69
C VAL A 282 19.00 -19.73 25.11
N ASN A 283 18.61 -20.20 26.30
CA ASN A 283 17.26 -20.00 26.82
C ASN A 283 16.97 -18.51 27.09
N ALA A 284 17.89 -17.80 27.75
CA ALA A 284 17.76 -16.37 28.02
C ALA A 284 17.65 -15.56 26.72
N ALA A 285 18.48 -15.87 25.72
CA ALA A 285 18.39 -15.26 24.39
C ALA A 285 17.02 -15.54 23.73
N GLN A 286 16.51 -16.77 23.85
CA GLN A 286 15.22 -17.16 23.27
C GLN A 286 14.02 -16.52 23.97
N ILE A 287 14.06 -16.35 25.29
CA ILE A 287 13.05 -15.60 26.05
C ILE A 287 13.06 -14.13 25.63
N GLN A 288 14.24 -13.51 25.49
CA GLN A 288 14.37 -12.13 25.04
C GLN A 288 13.81 -11.94 23.60
N ILE A 289 14.01 -12.92 22.71
CA ILE A 289 13.37 -12.96 21.39
C ILE A 289 11.85 -13.05 21.52
N GLY A 290 11.34 -13.91 22.41
CA GLY A 290 9.91 -14.09 22.63
C GLY A 290 9.21 -12.80 23.08
N GLU A 291 9.80 -12.09 24.05
CA GLU A 291 9.27 -10.81 24.54
C GLU A 291 9.33 -9.71 23.47
N ARG A 292 10.47 -9.57 22.77
CA ARG A 292 10.61 -8.61 21.66
C ARG A 292 9.68 -8.92 20.48
N ARG A 293 9.39 -10.20 20.22
CA ARG A 293 8.44 -10.63 19.18
C ARG A 293 7.01 -10.24 19.55
N LYS A 294 6.64 -10.32 20.84
CA LYS A 294 5.35 -9.80 21.34
C LYS A 294 5.26 -8.27 21.20
N GLU A 295 6.31 -7.53 21.56
CA GLU A 295 6.34 -6.07 21.30
C GLU A 295 6.18 -5.76 19.80
N THR A 296 6.79 -6.57 18.93
CA THR A 296 6.73 -6.41 17.47
C THR A 296 5.34 -6.73 16.89
N GLN A 297 4.62 -7.71 17.45
CA GLN A 297 3.26 -8.07 16.99
C GLN A 297 2.25 -6.95 17.16
N ASN A 298 2.37 -6.13 18.22
CA ASN A 298 1.48 -4.99 18.42
C ASN A 298 1.61 -3.94 17.31
N TYR A 299 2.81 -3.74 16.76
CA TYR A 299 3.01 -2.80 15.65
C TYR A 299 2.30 -3.23 14.36
N ILE A 300 2.24 -4.54 14.09
CA ILE A 300 1.50 -5.07 12.94
C ILE A 300 -0.01 -4.83 13.13
N ALA A 301 -0.54 -5.02 14.33
CA ALA A 301 -1.94 -4.76 14.63
C ALA A 301 -2.30 -3.27 14.49
N TYR A 302 -1.46 -2.36 15.00
CA TYR A 302 -1.66 -0.91 14.82
C TYR A 302 -1.60 -0.49 13.35
N ALA A 303 -0.67 -1.05 12.57
CA ALA A 303 -0.58 -0.81 11.13
C ALA A 303 -1.85 -1.28 10.41
N GLN A 304 -2.32 -2.50 10.70
CA GLN A 304 -3.55 -3.06 10.12
C GLN A 304 -4.79 -2.21 10.43
N ILE A 305 -4.96 -1.77 11.68
CA ILE A 305 -6.08 -0.90 12.07
C ILE A 305 -6.00 0.45 11.36
N SER A 306 -4.80 1.04 11.26
CA SER A 306 -4.61 2.33 10.58
C SER A 306 -4.92 2.25 9.07
N ILE A 307 -4.45 1.19 8.38
CA ILE A 307 -4.75 0.95 6.97
C ILE A 307 -6.25 0.73 6.77
N PHE A 308 -6.88 -0.08 7.63
CA PHE A 308 -8.33 -0.32 7.57
C PHE A 308 -9.12 0.98 7.70
N LEU A 309 -8.77 1.85 8.66
CA LEU A 309 -9.45 3.15 8.84
C LEU A 309 -9.30 4.05 7.61
N VAL A 310 -8.11 4.15 7.01
CA VAL A 310 -7.89 5.00 5.82
C VAL A 310 -8.61 4.43 4.59
N VAL A 311 -8.62 3.10 4.41
CA VAL A 311 -9.39 2.44 3.34
C VAL A 311 -10.89 2.69 3.52
N MET A 312 -11.42 2.52 4.73
CA MET A 312 -12.84 2.78 5.03
C MET A 312 -13.21 4.25 4.80
N ALA A 313 -12.34 5.20 5.16
CA ALA A 313 -12.56 6.61 4.87
C ALA A 313 -12.57 6.90 3.36
N SER A 314 -11.67 6.26 2.60
CA SER A 314 -11.59 6.39 1.14
C SER A 314 -12.83 5.82 0.43
N VAL A 315 -13.27 4.62 0.83
CA VAL A 315 -14.51 4.00 0.30
C VAL A 315 -15.71 4.87 0.62
N SER A 316 -15.80 5.41 1.84
CA SER A 316 -16.89 6.30 2.24
C SER A 316 -16.92 7.57 1.39
N LEU A 317 -15.76 8.19 1.15
CA LEU A 317 -15.63 9.38 0.29
C LEU A 317 -16.02 9.09 -1.17
N ALA A 318 -15.61 7.93 -1.70
CA ALA A 318 -15.98 7.47 -3.03
C ALA A 318 -17.50 7.28 -3.14
N LEU A 319 -18.11 6.62 -2.15
CA LEU A 319 -19.56 6.37 -2.13
C LEU A 319 -20.36 7.67 -2.06
N ILE A 320 -19.97 8.61 -1.17
CA ILE A 320 -20.61 9.92 -1.08
C ILE A 320 -20.52 10.67 -2.41
N SER A 321 -19.34 10.65 -3.05
CA SER A 321 -19.12 11.31 -4.34
C SER A 321 -19.96 10.66 -5.46
N ALA A 322 -20.03 9.34 -5.51
CA ALA A 322 -20.82 8.60 -6.48
C ALA A 322 -22.34 8.86 -6.31
N LEU A 323 -22.83 8.86 -5.06
CA LEU A 323 -24.22 9.19 -4.74
C LEU A 323 -24.55 10.64 -5.09
N TYR A 324 -23.61 11.57 -4.87
CA TYR A 324 -23.77 12.96 -5.30
C TYR A 324 -23.88 13.08 -6.82
N VAL A 325 -22.97 12.47 -7.59
CA VAL A 325 -23.01 12.51 -9.06
C VAL A 325 -24.29 11.91 -9.61
N SER A 326 -24.65 10.70 -9.16
CA SER A 326 -25.83 9.99 -9.64
C SER A 326 -27.13 10.72 -9.26
N GLY A 327 -27.26 11.11 -7.98
CA GLY A 327 -28.49 11.71 -7.46
C GLY A 327 -28.72 13.16 -7.86
N TYR A 328 -27.65 13.94 -8.05
CA TYR A 328 -27.72 15.36 -8.38
C TYR A 328 -27.36 15.64 -9.84
N VAL A 329 -26.14 15.30 -10.27
CA VAL A 329 -25.62 15.69 -11.60
C VAL A 329 -26.37 14.96 -12.72
N THR A 330 -26.31 13.62 -12.75
CA THR A 330 -26.92 12.81 -13.82
C THR A 330 -28.42 13.01 -13.88
N LYS A 331 -29.08 13.02 -12.71
CA LYS A 331 -30.54 13.23 -12.63
C LYS A 331 -30.95 14.60 -13.22
N ASN A 332 -30.23 15.67 -12.89
CA ASN A 332 -30.57 17.01 -13.38
C ASN A 332 -30.26 17.17 -14.88
N ILE A 333 -29.15 16.60 -15.36
CA ILE A 333 -28.82 16.59 -16.80
C ILE A 333 -29.94 15.87 -17.58
N ASN A 334 -30.36 14.69 -17.13
CA ASN A 334 -31.45 13.94 -17.79
C ASN A 334 -32.79 14.69 -17.75
N LEU A 335 -33.10 15.39 -16.66
CA LEU A 335 -34.30 16.23 -16.57
C LEU A 335 -34.27 17.40 -17.55
N ILE A 336 -33.12 18.08 -17.70
CA ILE A 336 -32.99 19.18 -18.65
C ILE A 336 -32.98 18.66 -20.09
N ALA A 337 -32.26 17.56 -20.37
CA ALA A 337 -32.20 16.94 -21.69
C ALA A 337 -33.58 16.47 -22.17
N SER A 338 -34.36 15.81 -21.29
CA SER A 338 -35.74 15.41 -21.61
C SER A 338 -36.66 16.60 -21.80
N ALA A 339 -36.52 17.66 -20.99
CA ALA A 339 -37.27 18.90 -21.19
C ALA A 339 -36.90 19.60 -22.50
N MET A 340 -35.62 19.57 -22.91
CA MET A 340 -35.17 20.08 -24.21
C MET A 340 -35.73 19.28 -25.37
N SER A 341 -35.66 17.96 -25.30
CA SER A 341 -36.21 17.07 -26.33
C SER A 341 -37.71 17.32 -26.55
N ARG A 342 -38.49 17.43 -25.46
CA ARG A 342 -39.92 17.78 -25.55
C ARG A 342 -40.19 19.17 -26.10
N LEU A 343 -39.36 20.15 -25.73
CA LEU A 343 -39.50 21.51 -26.24
C LEU A 343 -39.20 21.57 -27.75
N ALA A 344 -38.21 20.80 -28.21
CA ALA A 344 -37.88 20.67 -29.63
C ALA A 344 -38.96 19.93 -30.42
N SER A 345 -39.67 18.97 -29.80
CA SER A 345 -40.81 18.28 -30.41
C SER A 345 -42.11 19.09 -30.42
N GLY A 346 -42.07 20.40 -30.07
CA GLY A 346 -43.22 21.30 -30.11
C GLY A 346 -44.13 21.26 -28.86
N ASP A 347 -43.78 20.47 -27.85
CA ASP A 347 -44.52 20.42 -26.59
C ASP A 347 -44.04 21.50 -25.63
N HIS A 348 -44.69 22.66 -25.71
CA HIS A 348 -44.38 23.83 -24.88
C HIS A 348 -44.99 23.80 -23.46
N SER A 349 -45.75 22.74 -23.14
CA SER A 349 -46.53 22.64 -21.89
C SER A 349 -45.68 22.20 -20.68
N SER A 350 -44.52 21.60 -20.91
CA SER A 350 -43.71 21.00 -19.85
C SER A 350 -43.20 22.05 -18.84
N GLN A 351 -43.61 21.93 -17.58
CA GLN A 351 -43.04 22.71 -16.49
C GLN A 351 -41.90 21.91 -15.88
N LEU A 352 -40.66 22.40 -16.01
CA LEU A 352 -39.58 21.94 -15.14
C LEU A 352 -40.02 22.17 -13.69
N PRO A 353 -39.83 21.22 -12.76
CA PRO A 353 -40.32 21.34 -11.39
C PRO A 353 -39.76 22.61 -10.72
N ARG A 354 -40.58 23.66 -10.65
CA ARG A 354 -40.17 25.02 -10.25
C ARG A 354 -39.69 25.13 -8.80
N LYS A 355 -40.13 24.21 -7.93
CA LYS A 355 -39.87 24.27 -6.47
C LYS A 355 -38.73 23.38 -5.98
N THR A 356 -38.45 22.23 -6.61
CA THR A 356 -37.42 21.29 -6.12
C THR A 356 -36.01 21.70 -6.54
N LEU A 357 -35.84 22.27 -7.73
CA LEU A 357 -34.54 22.71 -8.23
C LEU A 357 -34.04 24.00 -7.56
N ARG A 358 -34.92 24.94 -7.21
CA ARG A 358 -34.55 26.23 -6.60
C ARG A 358 -34.09 26.13 -5.14
N ARG A 359 -34.46 25.05 -4.43
CA ARG A 359 -34.05 24.83 -3.03
C ARG A 359 -32.74 24.04 -2.90
N LYS A 360 -32.30 23.37 -3.98
CA LYS A 360 -31.15 22.45 -3.96
C LYS A 360 -30.02 22.82 -4.94
N ALA A 361 -30.31 23.58 -6.01
CA ALA A 361 -29.28 24.20 -6.81
C ALA A 361 -28.72 25.40 -6.05
N ARG A 362 -27.44 25.32 -5.65
CA ARG A 362 -26.67 26.54 -5.41
C ARG A 362 -26.68 27.27 -6.75
N GLN A 363 -27.13 28.51 -6.78
CA GLN A 363 -27.42 29.27 -8.00
C GLN A 363 -26.17 29.58 -8.86
N ASP A 364 -25.03 28.96 -8.56
CA ASP A 364 -23.68 29.29 -9.03
C ASP A 364 -22.94 28.08 -9.64
N ASP A 365 -23.61 26.94 -9.88
CA ASP A 365 -23.00 25.79 -10.57
C ASP A 365 -23.54 25.62 -12.00
N GLU A 366 -22.85 24.79 -12.79
CA GLU A 366 -23.06 24.62 -14.23
C GLU A 366 -24.46 24.09 -14.56
N ILE A 367 -25.07 23.33 -13.63
CA ILE A 367 -26.46 22.85 -13.77
C ILE A 367 -27.44 24.00 -13.56
N GLY A 368 -27.16 24.90 -12.61
CA GLY A 368 -27.90 26.16 -12.45
C GLY A 368 -27.82 27.04 -13.70
N GLU A 369 -26.62 27.21 -14.26
CA GLU A 369 -26.40 27.99 -15.48
C GLU A 369 -27.12 27.39 -16.70
N LEU A 370 -27.02 26.06 -16.87
CA LEU A 370 -27.74 25.34 -17.93
C LEU A 370 -29.27 25.47 -17.79
N LEU A 371 -29.78 25.44 -16.56
CA LEU A 371 -31.20 25.63 -16.28
C LEU A 371 -31.67 27.04 -16.65
N ASP A 372 -30.85 28.06 -16.40
CA ASP A 372 -31.16 29.44 -16.76
C ASP A 372 -31.10 29.65 -18.28
N ALA A 373 -30.10 29.08 -18.97
CA ALA A 373 -30.05 29.06 -20.43
C ALA A 373 -31.29 28.37 -21.03
N PHE A 374 -31.72 27.24 -20.45
CA PHE A 374 -32.96 26.56 -20.86
C PHE A 374 -34.19 27.47 -20.72
N ARG A 375 -34.31 28.22 -19.61
CA ARG A 375 -35.44 29.12 -19.37
C ARG A 375 -35.52 30.22 -20.43
N ILE A 376 -34.38 30.81 -20.78
CA ILE A 376 -34.30 31.83 -21.83
C ILE A 376 -34.71 31.22 -23.17
N PHE A 377 -34.16 30.05 -23.52
CA PHE A 377 -34.50 29.36 -24.77
C PHE A 377 -36.00 29.02 -24.88
N ARG A 378 -36.59 28.48 -23.81
CA ARG A 378 -38.03 28.22 -23.75
C ARG A 378 -38.87 29.48 -23.91
N ALA A 379 -38.48 30.58 -23.26
CA ALA A 379 -39.20 31.85 -23.38
C ALA A 379 -39.20 32.34 -24.84
N ASN A 380 -38.07 32.19 -25.54
CA ASN A 380 -37.97 32.51 -26.96
C ASN A 380 -38.84 31.59 -27.83
N ALA A 381 -38.82 30.28 -27.58
CA ALA A 381 -39.68 29.32 -28.30
C ALA A 381 -41.17 29.63 -28.11
N LEU A 382 -41.60 29.96 -26.89
CA LEU A 382 -42.98 30.39 -26.61
C LEU A 382 -43.34 31.71 -27.30
N ARG A 383 -42.42 32.68 -27.35
CA ARG A 383 -42.62 33.95 -28.04
C ARG A 383 -42.81 33.73 -29.54
N LEU A 384 -41.99 32.86 -30.14
CA LEU A 384 -42.11 32.50 -31.55
C LEU A 384 -43.44 31.80 -31.84
N ALA A 385 -43.84 30.83 -31.02
CA ALA A 385 -45.12 30.13 -31.16
C ALA A 385 -46.32 31.10 -31.07
N ARG A 386 -46.28 32.09 -30.16
CA ARG A 386 -47.31 33.14 -30.08
C ARG A 386 -47.34 34.03 -31.32
N SER A 387 -46.16 34.47 -31.79
CA SER A 387 -46.05 35.30 -33.00
C SER A 387 -46.64 34.58 -34.21
N ASN A 388 -46.37 33.29 -34.36
CA ASN A 388 -46.88 32.50 -35.48
C ASN A 388 -48.42 32.35 -35.40
N ARG A 389 -48.98 32.11 -34.20
CA ARG A 389 -50.44 32.13 -34.00
C ARG A 389 -51.07 33.49 -34.34
N GLN A 390 -50.43 34.59 -33.97
CA GLN A 390 -50.92 35.93 -34.30
C GLN A 390 -50.90 36.21 -35.80
N LEU A 391 -49.87 35.73 -36.52
CA LEU A 391 -49.83 35.80 -37.97
C LEU A 391 -51.02 35.04 -38.60
N HIS A 392 -51.23 33.78 -38.19
CA HIS A 392 -52.37 32.99 -38.68
C HIS A 392 -53.73 33.65 -38.40
N GLN A 393 -53.91 34.27 -37.24
CA GLN A 393 -55.14 35.01 -36.91
C GLN A 393 -55.35 36.23 -37.81
N LYS A 394 -54.29 37.02 -38.08
CA LYS A 394 -54.37 38.17 -38.99
C LYS A 394 -54.68 37.74 -40.42
N THR A 395 -54.05 36.67 -40.90
CA THR A 395 -54.33 36.11 -42.23
C THR A 395 -55.78 35.63 -42.34
N ALA A 396 -56.30 34.92 -41.33
CA ALA A 396 -57.68 34.46 -41.31
C ALA A 396 -58.69 35.62 -41.27
N LEU A 397 -58.39 36.68 -40.49
CA LEU A 397 -59.22 37.88 -40.44
C LEU A 397 -59.25 38.61 -41.80
N PHE A 398 -58.09 38.76 -42.45
CA PHE A 398 -58.02 39.39 -43.78
C PHE A 398 -58.85 38.63 -44.81
N ALA A 399 -58.71 37.30 -44.88
CA ALA A 399 -59.52 36.45 -45.76
C ALA A 399 -61.03 36.64 -45.48
N SER A 400 -61.42 36.67 -44.20
CA SER A 400 -62.82 36.88 -43.81
C SER A 400 -63.36 38.26 -44.22
N ILE A 401 -62.58 39.33 -44.11
CA ILE A 401 -62.97 40.68 -44.56
C ILE A 401 -63.11 40.72 -46.07
N PHE A 402 -62.15 40.14 -46.80
CA PHE A 402 -62.14 40.11 -48.26
C PHE A 402 -63.44 39.47 -48.79
N ASP A 403 -63.87 38.36 -48.20
CA ASP A 403 -65.05 37.62 -48.64
C ASP A 403 -66.39 38.29 -48.30
N ASN A 404 -66.47 39.07 -47.22
CA ASN A 404 -67.75 39.56 -46.66
C ASN A 404 -68.03 41.06 -46.88
N ILE A 405 -67.11 41.84 -47.43
CA ILE A 405 -67.33 43.27 -47.66
C ILE A 405 -68.39 43.51 -48.75
N ASN A 406 -69.34 44.41 -48.50
CA ASN A 406 -70.39 44.83 -49.46
C ASN A 406 -69.86 45.78 -50.55
N VAL A 407 -68.61 45.57 -50.97
CA VAL A 407 -67.97 46.24 -52.09
C VAL A 407 -67.43 45.16 -53.00
N GLY A 408 -67.68 45.27 -54.29
CA GLY A 408 -67.08 44.39 -55.27
C GLY A 408 -65.59 44.69 -55.40
N ILE A 409 -64.73 43.76 -55.02
CA ILE A 409 -63.28 43.90 -55.12
C ILE A 409 -62.77 42.99 -56.23
N ALA A 410 -62.00 43.54 -57.15
CA ALA A 410 -61.32 42.83 -58.21
C ALA A 410 -59.86 43.26 -58.28
N ILE A 411 -58.92 42.34 -58.14
CA ILE A 411 -57.49 42.59 -58.22
C ILE A 411 -57.03 42.16 -59.61
N THR A 412 -56.33 43.06 -60.31
CA THR A 412 -55.81 42.82 -61.66
C THR A 412 -54.28 42.89 -61.67
N CYS A 413 -53.67 42.11 -62.55
CA CYS A 413 -52.25 42.21 -62.87
C CYS A 413 -51.94 43.53 -63.61
N PRO A 414 -50.64 43.91 -63.73
CA PRO A 414 -50.23 45.09 -64.49
C PRO A 414 -50.74 45.15 -65.95
N ASP A 415 -51.09 44.01 -66.55
CA ASP A 415 -51.62 43.89 -67.92
C ASP A 415 -53.16 44.00 -68.02
N GLY A 416 -53.82 44.34 -66.92
CA GLY A 416 -55.27 44.57 -66.84
C GLY A 416 -56.13 43.31 -66.77
N LYS A 417 -55.51 42.14 -66.52
CA LYS A 417 -56.20 40.85 -66.37
C LYS A 417 -56.55 40.56 -64.91
N LEU A 418 -57.71 39.95 -64.66
CA LEU A 418 -58.20 39.62 -63.33
C LEU A 418 -57.41 38.47 -62.67
N VAL A 419 -56.91 38.68 -61.45
CA VAL A 419 -56.11 37.72 -60.65
C VAL A 419 -56.94 37.12 -59.52
N GLU A 420 -57.68 37.98 -58.83
CA GLU A 420 -58.51 37.62 -57.68
C GLU A 420 -59.71 38.55 -57.61
N TRP A 421 -60.82 38.08 -57.06
CA TRP A 421 -61.99 38.90 -56.80
C TRP A 421 -62.73 38.37 -55.58
N ASN A 422 -63.46 39.24 -54.91
CA ASN A 422 -64.33 38.81 -53.84
C ASN A 422 -65.72 38.39 -54.37
N PRO A 423 -66.49 37.58 -53.61
CA PRO A 423 -67.81 37.12 -54.06
C PRO A 423 -68.83 38.24 -54.32
N HIS A 424 -68.60 39.45 -53.82
CA HIS A 424 -69.48 40.60 -54.02
C HIS A 424 -69.24 41.32 -55.36
N PHE A 425 -68.06 41.16 -55.97
CA PHE A 425 -67.71 41.75 -57.27
C PHE A 425 -68.71 41.45 -58.41
N PRO A 426 -69.05 40.18 -58.71
CA PRO A 426 -70.05 39.89 -59.74
C PRO A 426 -71.47 40.36 -59.35
N LYS A 427 -71.77 40.45 -58.04
CA LYS A 427 -73.09 40.84 -57.52
C LYS A 427 -73.35 42.34 -57.71
N VAL A 428 -72.38 43.21 -57.36
CA VAL A 428 -72.52 44.66 -57.55
C VAL A 428 -72.65 45.02 -59.03
N LEU A 429 -71.90 44.33 -59.88
CA LEU A 429 -72.01 44.49 -61.34
C LEU A 429 -73.22 43.77 -61.95
N LYS A 430 -74.06 43.09 -61.15
CA LYS A 430 -75.28 42.38 -61.58
C LYS A 430 -75.05 41.45 -62.79
N LEU A 431 -73.89 40.81 -62.82
CA LEU A 431 -73.50 39.91 -63.92
C LEU A 431 -74.37 38.65 -63.99
N GLU A 432 -75.15 38.37 -62.94
CA GLU A 432 -76.00 37.18 -62.82
C GLU A 432 -77.27 37.23 -63.69
N HIS A 433 -77.71 38.40 -64.20
CA HIS A 433 -79.07 38.56 -64.75
C HIS A 433 -79.14 39.02 -66.22
N VAL A 434 -78.02 39.18 -66.93
CA VAL A 434 -78.04 39.80 -68.28
C VAL A 434 -78.16 38.79 -69.42
N THR A 435 -77.77 37.52 -69.25
CA THR A 435 -77.67 36.59 -70.39
C THR A 435 -77.89 35.10 -70.07
N GLY A 436 -78.95 34.69 -69.37
CA GLY A 436 -79.44 33.27 -69.34
C GLY A 436 -78.51 32.13 -68.87
N GLU A 437 -77.22 32.39 -68.66
CA GLU A 437 -76.15 31.54 -68.12
C GLU A 437 -75.34 32.38 -67.13
N PRO A 438 -74.84 31.82 -66.01
CA PRO A 438 -74.18 32.60 -64.98
C PRO A 438 -72.83 33.13 -65.48
N ALA A 439 -72.80 34.39 -65.92
CA ALA A 439 -71.62 35.08 -66.45
C ALA A 439 -70.64 35.50 -65.33
N LEU A 440 -70.17 34.53 -64.53
CA LEU A 440 -69.17 34.75 -63.51
C LEU A 440 -67.81 35.11 -64.15
N PRO A 441 -67.06 36.05 -63.57
CA PRO A 441 -65.75 36.44 -64.08
C PRO A 441 -64.76 35.27 -64.00
N LYS A 442 -63.86 35.16 -64.99
CA LYS A 442 -62.78 34.16 -65.02
C LYS A 442 -61.43 34.81 -64.75
N LYS A 443 -60.53 34.10 -64.05
CA LYS A 443 -59.13 34.55 -63.92
C LYS A 443 -58.51 34.70 -65.31
N GLY A 444 -57.79 35.80 -65.53
CA GLY A 444 -57.18 36.14 -66.81
C GLY A 444 -58.06 36.98 -67.75
N GLU A 445 -59.32 37.20 -67.41
CA GLU A 445 -60.23 38.05 -68.19
C GLU A 445 -59.92 39.55 -67.96
N ARG A 446 -60.08 40.38 -69.00
CA ARG A 446 -59.85 41.83 -68.88
C ARG A 446 -61.03 42.50 -68.17
N ILE A 447 -60.73 43.37 -67.20
CA ILE A 447 -61.75 44.04 -66.38
C ILE A 447 -62.78 44.81 -67.22
N ALA A 448 -62.34 45.46 -68.30
CA ALA A 448 -63.22 46.18 -69.23
C ALA A 448 -64.25 45.25 -69.90
N CYS A 449 -63.85 44.02 -70.27
CA CYS A 449 -64.77 43.03 -70.85
C CYS A 449 -65.81 42.56 -69.84
N ILE A 450 -65.44 42.47 -68.56
CA ILE A 450 -66.35 42.08 -67.48
C ILE A 450 -67.40 43.18 -67.27
N VAL A 451 -66.98 44.44 -67.22
CA VAL A 451 -67.90 45.59 -67.03
C VAL A 451 -68.84 45.76 -68.22
N LEU A 452 -68.39 45.51 -69.46
CA LEU A 452 -69.23 45.57 -70.66
C LEU A 452 -70.40 44.56 -70.66
N ARG A 453 -70.29 43.47 -69.90
CA ARG A 453 -71.38 42.48 -69.72
C ARG A 453 -72.38 42.89 -68.65
N SER A 454 -72.06 43.93 -67.88
CA SER A 454 -72.97 44.46 -66.86
C SER A 454 -74.06 45.33 -67.50
N PRO A 455 -75.22 45.50 -66.86
CA PRO A 455 -76.29 46.39 -67.35
C PRO A 455 -75.97 47.88 -67.13
N PHE A 456 -74.72 48.21 -66.81
CA PHE A 456 -74.25 49.57 -66.59
C PHE A 456 -73.43 50.06 -67.78
N SER A 457 -73.71 51.30 -68.20
CA SER A 457 -72.99 51.96 -69.26
C SER A 457 -71.67 52.51 -68.75
N LEU A 458 -70.60 52.29 -69.52
CA LEU A 458 -69.30 52.91 -69.28
C LEU A 458 -69.36 54.39 -69.70
N PRO A 459 -68.89 55.34 -68.87
CA PRO A 459 -68.67 56.70 -69.31
C PRO A 459 -67.78 56.73 -70.56
N GLN A 460 -68.03 57.64 -71.52
CA GLN A 460 -67.16 57.79 -72.71
C GLN A 460 -65.68 58.02 -72.35
N ALA A 461 -65.38 58.55 -71.16
CA ALA A 461 -64.02 58.70 -70.61
C ALA A 461 -63.32 57.37 -70.27
N MET A 462 -64.06 56.25 -70.23
CA MET A 462 -63.58 54.90 -69.94
C MET A 462 -63.30 54.06 -71.21
N VAL A 463 -63.60 54.59 -72.40
CA VAL A 463 -63.56 53.85 -73.70
C VAL A 463 -62.44 54.34 -74.64
N GLY A 464 -61.61 55.32 -74.24
CA GLY A 464 -60.51 55.85 -75.06
C GLY A 464 -59.16 55.15 -74.80
N PRO A 465 -58.32 54.89 -75.82
CA PRO A 465 -56.95 54.44 -75.64
C PRO A 465 -56.04 55.64 -75.34
N THR A 466 -56.07 56.21 -74.13
CA THR A 466 -55.06 57.23 -73.73
C THR A 466 -54.98 57.42 -72.20
N ASP A 467 -53.87 56.96 -71.61
CA ASP A 467 -53.04 57.48 -70.49
C ASP A 467 -53.60 58.29 -69.29
N LYS A 468 -54.91 58.45 -69.10
CA LYS A 468 -55.47 58.96 -67.84
C LYS A 468 -55.83 57.79 -66.93
N LYS A 469 -55.06 57.58 -65.86
CA LYS A 469 -55.40 56.65 -64.75
C LYS A 469 -56.80 57.01 -64.23
N ILE A 470 -57.77 56.16 -64.54
CA ILE A 470 -59.13 56.28 -64.01
C ILE A 470 -59.06 55.87 -62.54
N SER A 471 -58.81 56.81 -61.63
CA SER A 471 -58.85 56.56 -60.20
C SER A 471 -60.30 56.47 -59.69
N TYR A 472 -61.23 57.11 -60.42
CA TYR A 472 -62.65 57.19 -60.08
C TYR A 472 -63.50 57.24 -61.35
N GLY A 473 -64.60 56.50 -61.38
CA GLY A 473 -65.62 56.54 -62.42
C GLY A 473 -66.99 56.14 -61.88
N GLU A 474 -68.06 56.48 -62.59
CA GLU A 474 -69.42 56.11 -62.23
C GLU A 474 -70.06 55.35 -63.37
N LEU A 475 -70.58 54.16 -63.08
CA LEU A 475 -71.30 53.33 -64.02
C LEU A 475 -72.79 53.51 -63.78
N SER A 476 -73.51 54.03 -64.77
CA SER A 476 -74.95 54.26 -64.67
C SER A 476 -75.73 53.24 -65.50
N SER A 477 -76.79 52.68 -64.94
CA SER A 477 -77.73 51.82 -65.66
C SER A 477 -78.94 52.62 -66.16
N GLU A 478 -79.56 52.18 -67.26
CA GLU A 478 -80.80 52.76 -67.80
C GLU A 478 -81.94 52.77 -66.77
N PHE A 479 -81.89 51.87 -65.79
CA PHE A 479 -82.85 51.76 -64.68
C PHE A 479 -82.53 52.68 -63.49
N GLY A 480 -81.65 53.68 -63.65
CA GLY A 480 -81.33 54.68 -62.64
C GLY A 480 -80.56 54.14 -61.43
N GLN A 481 -79.71 53.14 -61.65
CA GLN A 481 -78.74 52.62 -60.67
C GLN A 481 -77.35 53.16 -60.97
N VAL A 482 -76.56 53.44 -59.94
CA VAL A 482 -75.22 54.02 -60.07
C VAL A 482 -74.22 53.22 -59.26
N VAL A 483 -73.24 52.63 -59.92
CA VAL A 483 -72.10 51.97 -59.28
C VAL A 483 -70.88 52.87 -59.36
N GLU A 484 -70.35 53.23 -58.20
CA GLU A 484 -69.08 53.95 -58.07
C GLU A 484 -67.93 52.96 -58.28
N VAL A 485 -66.98 53.32 -59.15
CA VAL A 485 -65.80 52.52 -59.46
C VAL A 485 -64.56 53.29 -59.03
N ARG A 486 -63.71 52.66 -58.24
CA ARG A 486 -62.39 53.18 -57.88
C ARG A 486 -61.30 52.19 -58.26
N ALA A 487 -60.15 52.70 -58.69
CA ALA A 487 -59.00 51.88 -59.02
C ALA A 487 -57.73 52.45 -58.40
N ASP A 488 -57.08 51.65 -57.55
CA ASP A 488 -55.84 52.01 -56.88
C ASP A 488 -54.73 51.02 -57.25
N THR A 489 -53.53 51.54 -57.54
CA THR A 489 -52.38 50.72 -57.90
C THR A 489 -51.71 50.15 -56.65
N LEU A 490 -51.48 48.84 -56.64
CA LEU A 490 -50.72 48.15 -55.61
C LEU A 490 -49.20 48.36 -55.80
N PRO A 491 -48.39 48.19 -54.73
CA PRO A 491 -46.92 48.34 -54.80
C PRO A 491 -46.23 47.38 -55.79
N ASP A 492 -46.87 46.27 -56.15
CA ASP A 492 -46.39 45.25 -57.08
C ASP A 492 -46.81 45.50 -58.54
N GLY A 493 -47.46 46.64 -58.83
CA GLY A 493 -47.87 47.05 -60.17
C GLY A 493 -49.24 46.51 -60.60
N GLY A 494 -49.90 45.68 -59.79
CA GLY A 494 -51.31 45.34 -59.98
C GLY A 494 -52.24 46.51 -59.68
N THR A 495 -53.53 46.36 -60.01
CA THR A 495 -54.56 47.37 -59.70
C THR A 495 -55.72 46.73 -58.96
N VAL A 496 -56.11 47.30 -57.81
CA VAL A 496 -57.32 46.93 -57.07
C VAL A 496 -58.45 47.81 -57.57
N TRP A 497 -59.49 47.16 -58.09
CA TRP A 497 -60.73 47.77 -58.51
C TRP A 497 -61.78 47.53 -57.44
N MET A 498 -62.46 48.61 -57.05
CA MET A 498 -63.53 48.62 -56.07
C MET A 498 -64.81 49.11 -56.74
N PHE A 499 -65.89 48.35 -56.60
CA PHE A 499 -67.21 48.63 -57.17
C PHE A 499 -68.21 48.73 -56.02
N SER A 500 -68.82 49.89 -55.83
CA SER A 500 -69.77 50.13 -54.74
C SER A 500 -71.10 50.64 -55.29
N ASP A 501 -72.21 50.08 -54.85
CA ASP A 501 -73.54 50.60 -55.20
C ASP A 501 -73.76 51.94 -54.48
N SER A 502 -73.82 53.02 -55.26
CA SER A 502 -74.01 54.39 -54.79
C SER A 502 -75.38 54.94 -55.16
N THR A 503 -76.28 54.09 -55.67
CA THR A 503 -77.59 54.47 -56.19
C THR A 503 -78.40 55.30 -55.19
N GLU A 504 -78.46 54.85 -53.94
CA GLU A 504 -79.23 55.54 -52.89
C GLU A 504 -78.58 56.86 -52.49
N ARG A 505 -77.24 56.87 -52.33
CA ARG A 505 -76.47 58.10 -52.04
C ARG A 505 -76.67 59.15 -53.12
N LYS A 506 -76.59 58.77 -54.40
CA LYS A 506 -76.83 59.67 -55.55
C LYS A 506 -78.26 60.19 -55.59
N ARG A 507 -79.26 59.35 -55.32
CA ARG A 507 -80.67 59.79 -55.22
C ARG A 507 -80.88 60.80 -54.09
N ILE A 508 -80.17 60.63 -52.97
CA ILE A 508 -80.21 61.56 -51.84
C ILE A 508 -79.48 62.86 -52.19
N GLU A 509 -78.28 62.81 -52.79
CA GLU A 509 -77.55 63.98 -53.29
C GLU A 509 -78.36 64.77 -54.31
N GLU A 510 -79.03 64.11 -55.25
CA GLU A 510 -79.92 64.74 -56.24
C GLU A 510 -81.16 65.35 -55.59
N ARG A 511 -81.74 64.71 -54.56
CA ARG A 511 -82.84 65.28 -53.77
C ARG A 511 -82.38 66.51 -52.97
N LEU A 512 -81.20 66.46 -52.36
CA LEU A 512 -80.60 67.59 -51.65
C LEU A 512 -80.29 68.76 -52.60
N ALA A 513 -79.77 68.48 -53.79
CA ALA A 513 -79.53 69.49 -54.82
C ALA A 513 -80.84 70.13 -55.33
N ARG A 514 -81.95 69.37 -55.40
CA ARG A 514 -83.28 69.92 -55.70
C ARG A 514 -83.85 70.76 -54.56
N PHE A 515 -83.64 70.36 -53.31
CA PHE A 515 -84.04 71.16 -52.14
C PHE A 515 -83.27 72.49 -52.07
N GLN A 516 -81.95 72.49 -52.29
CA GLN A 516 -81.15 73.73 -52.34
C GLN A 516 -81.60 74.69 -53.45
N ARG A 517 -82.05 74.17 -54.61
CA ARG A 517 -82.62 75.01 -55.69
C ARG A 517 -83.98 75.61 -55.32
N LEU A 518 -84.83 74.90 -54.58
CA LEU A 518 -86.13 75.42 -54.13
C LEU A 518 -86.00 76.43 -52.97
N GLU A 519 -85.00 76.28 -52.11
CA GLU A 519 -84.69 77.25 -51.05
C GLU A 519 -84.16 78.58 -51.63
N SER A 520 -83.43 78.54 -52.74
CA SER A 520 -82.92 79.73 -53.43
C SER A 520 -84.00 80.59 -54.13
N LEU A 521 -85.21 80.06 -54.32
CA LEU A 521 -86.36 80.75 -54.94
C LEU A 521 -87.39 81.27 -53.93
N GLY A 522 -87.25 80.94 -52.64
CA GLY A 522 -88.11 81.43 -51.54
C GLY A 522 -87.61 82.68 -50.81
N GLN A 523 -86.53 83.31 -51.29
CA GLN A 523 -85.93 84.54 -50.71
C GLN A 523 -86.09 85.81 -51.56
N LEU A 524 -86.96 85.79 -52.57
CA LEU A 524 -87.45 87.01 -53.22
C LEU A 524 -88.98 87.00 -53.10
N THR A 525 -89.46 88.05 -52.42
CA THR A 525 -90.85 88.52 -52.33
C THR A 525 -91.64 88.43 -53.62
#